data_AF-A0A8C2U7G5-F1
#
_entry.id   AF-A0A8C2U7G5-F1
#
_cell.length_a   1.000
_cell.length_b   1.000
_cell.length_c   1.000
_cell.angle_alpha   90.00
_cell.angle_beta   90.00
_cell.angle_gamma   90.00
#
_symmetry.space_group_name_H-M   'P 1'
#
loop_
_entity.id
_entity.type
_entity.pdbx_description
1 polymer ?
#
loop_
_entity_poly.entity_id
_entity_poly.type
_entity_poly.pdbx_seq_one_letter_code
_entity_poly.pdbx_strand_id
1 'polypeptide(L)'
;MIPETLNPLNYYTSLVPDLIPAATVPIIILICVLFLIWNHEGTSSIPGPGYCMGIGPLISHGRFLWMGVGNACNYYNKTYGEFVRVWISGEETFIISKSSSVFHVMKHWNYVSRFGSKLGLQCIGMYENGIIFNNNPAHWKEIRPFFTKGKSVCINTMALYHTVCFFLKRCVSFA
;
A
#
# COMPACT_ATOMS: atom_id res chain seq x y z
N MET A 1 -53.13 -38.18 22.81
CA MET A 1 -52.77 -37.70 21.47
C MET A 1 -52.17 -36.31 21.66
N ILE A 2 -50.84 -36.25 21.77
CA ILE A 2 -50.07 -35.03 22.05
C ILE A 2 -49.77 -34.42 20.68
N PRO A 3 -50.07 -33.13 20.41
CA PRO A 3 -49.73 -32.55 19.13
C PRO A 3 -48.22 -32.28 19.09
N GLU A 4 -47.55 -32.84 18.08
CA GLU A 4 -46.13 -32.63 17.75
C GLU A 4 -45.87 -31.22 17.18
N THR A 5 -46.30 -30.19 17.91
CA THR A 5 -45.97 -28.80 17.61
C THR A 5 -44.76 -28.42 18.45
N LEU A 6 -43.56 -28.45 17.86
CA LEU A 6 -42.36 -27.65 18.19
C LEU A 6 -41.10 -28.30 17.59
N ASN A 7 -40.97 -28.29 16.26
CA ASN A 7 -39.65 -28.42 15.65
C ASN A 7 -39.18 -27.02 15.21
N PRO A 8 -38.25 -26.37 15.95
CA PRO A 8 -37.78 -25.02 15.63
C PRO A 8 -37.01 -24.96 14.30
N LEU A 9 -36.58 -26.10 13.75
CA LEU A 9 -35.88 -26.15 12.47
C LEU A 9 -36.77 -25.74 11.28
N ASN A 10 -38.06 -26.12 11.30
CA ASN A 10 -38.99 -25.84 10.20
C ASN A 10 -39.42 -24.36 10.13
N TYR A 11 -39.29 -23.62 11.24
CA TYR A 11 -39.59 -22.19 11.24
C TYR A 11 -38.48 -21.38 10.55
N TYR A 12 -37.21 -21.74 10.79
CA TYR A 12 -36.07 -21.08 10.15
C TYR A 12 -35.99 -21.33 8.64
N THR A 13 -36.37 -22.53 8.17
CA THR A 13 -36.40 -22.83 6.72
C THR A 13 -37.51 -22.08 5.99
N SER A 14 -38.63 -21.75 6.66
CA SER A 14 -39.74 -20.98 6.07
C SER A 14 -39.52 -19.47 6.03
N LEU A 15 -38.52 -18.96 6.76
CA LEU A 15 -38.18 -17.54 6.84
C LEU A 15 -37.04 -17.12 5.92
N VAL A 16 -36.45 -18.06 5.16
CA VAL A 16 -35.61 -17.72 4.01
C VAL A 16 -36.57 -17.54 2.83
N PRO A 17 -36.82 -16.32 2.34
CA PRO A 17 -37.65 -16.16 1.17
C PRO A 17 -36.89 -16.79 0.00
N ASP A 18 -37.42 -17.88 -0.55
CA ASP A 18 -37.06 -18.48 -1.86
C ASP A 18 -37.45 -17.57 -3.04
N LEU A 19 -37.41 -16.26 -2.82
CA LEU A 19 -37.69 -15.25 -3.81
C LEU A 19 -36.71 -14.13 -3.56
N ILE A 20 -35.49 -14.29 -4.06
CA ILE A 20 -34.71 -13.13 -4.49
C ILE A 20 -35.66 -12.35 -5.40
N PRO A 21 -36.14 -11.15 -5.03
CA PRO A 21 -37.09 -10.40 -5.83
C PRO A 21 -36.67 -10.41 -7.30
N ALA A 22 -37.58 -10.57 -8.25
CA ALA A 22 -37.24 -10.54 -9.67
C ALA A 22 -36.50 -9.24 -10.08
N ALA A 23 -36.63 -8.18 -9.27
CA ALA A 23 -35.91 -6.91 -9.38
C ALA A 23 -34.46 -6.93 -8.85
N THR A 24 -34.06 -7.88 -8.01
CA THR A 24 -32.68 -7.96 -7.46
C THR A 24 -31.66 -8.41 -8.50
N VAL A 25 -32.05 -9.32 -9.39
CA VAL A 25 -31.19 -9.80 -10.48
C VAL A 25 -30.75 -8.67 -11.42
N PRO A 26 -31.65 -7.82 -11.97
CA PRO A 26 -31.23 -6.70 -12.83
C PRO A 26 -30.43 -5.63 -12.06
N ILE A 27 -30.70 -5.42 -10.76
CA ILE A 27 -29.90 -4.52 -9.92
C ILE A 27 -28.46 -5.04 -9.78
N ILE A 28 -28.27 -6.34 -9.50
CA ILE A 28 -26.94 -6.95 -9.41
C ILE A 28 -26.21 -6.86 -10.74
N ILE A 29 -26.88 -7.16 -11.86
CA ILE A 29 -26.30 -7.05 -13.20
C ILE A 29 -25.91 -5.60 -13.50
N LEU A 30 -26.76 -4.62 -13.18
CA LEU A 30 -26.46 -3.21 -13.33
C LEU A 30 -25.22 -2.82 -12.51
N ILE A 31 -25.12 -3.27 -11.26
CA ILE A 31 -23.95 -3.02 -10.39
C ILE A 31 -22.70 -3.66 -10.99
N CYS A 32 -22.78 -4.90 -11.49
CA CYS A 32 -21.66 -5.58 -12.15
C CYS A 32 -21.22 -4.85 -13.42
N VAL A 33 -22.16 -4.38 -14.26
CA VAL A 33 -21.87 -3.64 -15.49
C VAL A 33 -21.26 -2.27 -15.16
N LEU A 34 -21.81 -1.53 -14.19
CA LEU A 34 -21.23 -0.27 -13.71
C LEU A 34 -19.82 -0.49 -13.15
N PHE A 35 -19.59 -1.60 -12.44
CA PHE A 35 -18.27 -1.97 -11.95
C PHE A 35 -17.29 -2.28 -13.09
N LEU A 36 -17.72 -2.99 -14.12
CA LEU A 36 -16.90 -3.29 -15.30
C LEU A 36 -16.55 -2.03 -16.10
N ILE A 37 -17.53 -1.15 -16.33
CA ILE A 37 -17.32 0.15 -17.01
C ILE A 37 -16.36 1.02 -16.19
N TRP A 38 -16.54 1.08 -14.86
CA TRP A 38 -15.66 1.81 -13.96
C TRP A 38 -14.21 1.28 -13.97
N ASN A 39 -14.03 -0.05 -14.05
CA ASN A 39 -12.70 -0.64 -14.21
C ASN A 39 -12.06 -0.33 -15.57
N HIS A 40 -12.87 -0.09 -16.61
CA HIS A 40 -12.39 0.22 -17.94
C HIS A 40 -11.99 1.70 -18.11
N GLU A 41 -12.67 2.61 -17.41
CA GLU A 41 -12.47 4.06 -17.54
C GLU A 41 -11.26 4.59 -16.74
N GLY A 42 -10.69 3.74 -15.88
CA GLY A 42 -9.56 4.05 -15.02
C GLY A 42 -8.20 3.58 -15.55
N THR A 43 -7.93 3.64 -16.86
CA THR A 43 -6.55 3.56 -17.35
C THR A 43 -5.82 4.86 -17.01
N SER A 44 -5.68 5.14 -15.71
CA SER A 44 -4.65 6.05 -15.24
C SER A 44 -3.34 5.57 -15.85
N SER A 45 -2.58 6.47 -16.48
CA SER A 45 -1.29 6.20 -17.15
C SER A 45 -0.28 5.40 -16.31
N ILE A 46 -0.53 5.24 -15.01
CA ILE A 46 0.31 4.54 -14.06
C ILE A 46 -0.32 3.18 -13.71
N PRO A 47 0.39 2.06 -13.94
CA PRO A 47 -0.16 0.73 -13.68
C PRO A 47 -0.22 0.45 -12.17
N GLY A 48 -1.19 -0.37 -11.77
CA GLY A 48 -1.39 -0.77 -10.37
C GLY A 48 -2.80 -1.28 -10.10
N PRO A 49 -3.06 -1.79 -8.87
CA PRO A 49 -4.41 -2.13 -8.43
C PRO A 49 -5.37 -0.95 -8.60
N GLY A 50 -6.63 -1.26 -8.93
CA GLY A 50 -7.71 -0.27 -9.00
C GLY A 50 -8.07 0.26 -7.61
N TYR A 51 -8.46 1.54 -7.52
CA TYR A 51 -8.80 2.18 -6.24
C TYR A 51 -10.10 1.64 -5.62
N CYS A 52 -11.05 1.21 -6.45
CA CYS A 52 -12.30 0.52 -6.04
C CYS A 52 -12.96 1.14 -4.78
N MET A 53 -13.30 2.43 -4.82
CA MET A 53 -13.95 3.16 -3.71
C MET A 53 -13.29 2.98 -2.32
N GLY A 54 -11.95 2.91 -2.27
CA GLY A 54 -11.21 2.74 -1.01
C GLY A 54 -10.94 1.28 -0.62
N ILE A 55 -11.53 0.30 -1.31
CA ILE A 55 -11.21 -1.12 -1.13
C ILE A 55 -9.79 -1.43 -1.63
N GLY A 56 -9.37 -0.80 -2.74
CA GLY A 56 -8.01 -0.94 -3.29
C GLY A 56 -6.93 -0.66 -2.25
N PRO A 57 -6.99 0.51 -1.57
CA PRO A 57 -6.06 0.83 -0.49
C PRO A 57 -6.04 -0.14 0.68
N LEU A 58 -7.19 -0.65 1.09
CA LEU A 58 -7.28 -1.63 2.18
C LEU A 58 -6.61 -2.95 1.80
N ILE A 59 -6.87 -3.45 0.59
CA ILE A 59 -6.28 -4.70 0.08
C ILE A 59 -4.77 -4.54 -0.10
N SER A 60 -4.30 -3.42 -0.67
CA SER A 60 -2.86 -3.22 -0.86
C SER A 60 -2.13 -3.12 0.47
N HIS A 61 -2.66 -2.36 1.42
CA HIS A 61 -2.06 -2.26 2.74
C HIS A 61 -2.08 -3.59 3.50
N GLY A 62 -3.20 -4.32 3.47
CA GLY A 62 -3.32 -5.65 4.07
C GLY A 62 -2.31 -6.64 3.49
N ARG A 63 -2.06 -6.61 2.18
CA ARG A 63 -1.01 -7.43 1.54
C ARG A 63 0.39 -7.10 2.03
N PHE A 64 0.71 -5.83 2.23
CA PHE A 64 2.01 -5.44 2.80
C PHE A 64 2.19 -5.95 4.23
N LEU A 65 1.13 -5.96 5.04
CA LEU A 65 1.16 -6.52 6.38
C LEU A 65 1.27 -8.05 6.38
N TRP A 66 0.59 -8.73 5.44
CA TRP A 66 0.57 -10.18 5.36
C TRP A 66 1.85 -10.79 4.77
N MET A 67 2.25 -10.35 3.58
CA MET A 67 3.42 -10.92 2.87
C MET A 67 4.75 -10.35 3.37
N GLY A 68 4.69 -9.20 4.04
CA GLY A 68 5.84 -8.38 4.34
C GLY A 68 6.27 -7.50 3.17
N VAL A 69 6.98 -6.44 3.53
CA VAL A 69 7.39 -5.30 2.71
C VAL A 69 8.14 -5.72 1.43
N GLY A 70 9.13 -6.63 1.53
CA GLY A 70 9.93 -7.07 0.39
C GLY A 70 9.17 -7.97 -0.60
N ASN A 71 8.47 -8.98 -0.08
CA ASN A 71 7.72 -9.93 -0.91
C ASN A 71 6.53 -9.26 -1.61
N ALA A 72 5.84 -8.35 -0.93
CA ALA A 72 4.76 -7.57 -1.53
C ALA A 72 5.25 -6.71 -2.69
N CYS A 73 6.40 -6.03 -2.56
CA CYS A 73 7.00 -5.30 -3.68
C CYS A 73 7.34 -6.17 -4.87
N ASN A 74 7.95 -7.34 -4.62
CA ASN A 74 8.26 -8.28 -5.69
C ASN A 74 7.00 -8.80 -6.38
N TYR A 75 5.95 -9.09 -5.60
CA TYR A 75 4.65 -9.47 -6.12
C TYR A 75 4.06 -8.39 -7.04
N TYR A 76 4.04 -7.12 -6.61
CA TYR A 76 3.49 -6.03 -7.40
C TYR A 76 4.31 -5.77 -8.66
N ASN A 77 5.65 -5.84 -8.57
CA ASN A 77 6.52 -5.68 -9.72
C ASN A 77 6.29 -6.77 -10.78
N LYS A 78 6.12 -8.03 -10.34
CA LYS A 78 5.83 -9.15 -11.24
C LYS A 78 4.43 -9.07 -11.86
N THR A 79 3.46 -8.48 -11.14
CA THR A 79 2.06 -8.44 -11.57
C THR A 79 1.74 -7.25 -12.48
N TYR A 80 2.29 -6.07 -12.19
CA TYR A 80 1.91 -4.81 -12.85
C TYR A 80 3.08 -4.14 -13.60
N GLY A 81 4.32 -4.62 -13.45
CA GLY A 81 5.51 -4.09 -14.13
C GLY A 81 6.48 -3.36 -13.21
N GLU A 82 7.45 -2.65 -13.78
CA GLU A 82 8.58 -2.08 -13.02
C GLU A 82 8.32 -0.73 -12.32
N PHE A 83 7.13 -0.15 -12.53
CA PHE A 83 6.72 1.13 -11.97
C PHE A 83 5.24 1.07 -11.60
N VAL A 84 4.92 0.84 -10.33
CA VAL A 84 3.56 0.47 -9.89
C VAL A 84 3.05 1.42 -8.80
N ARG A 85 1.79 1.85 -8.90
CA ARG A 85 1.08 2.57 -7.83
C ARG A 85 0.42 1.60 -6.87
N VAL A 86 0.66 1.75 -5.58
CA VAL A 86 -0.04 1.05 -4.48
C VAL A 86 -0.43 2.04 -3.39
N TRP A 87 -1.19 1.60 -2.39
CA TRP A 87 -1.50 2.43 -1.22
C TRP A 87 -1.02 1.77 0.07
N ILE A 88 -0.42 2.58 0.95
CA ILE A 88 0.01 2.17 2.28
C ILE A 88 -0.54 3.20 3.27
N SER A 89 -1.31 2.72 4.25
CA SER A 89 -1.96 3.59 5.25
C SER A 89 -2.81 4.70 4.62
N GLY A 90 -3.48 4.40 3.50
CA GLY A 90 -4.32 5.34 2.75
C GLY A 90 -3.57 6.29 1.83
N GLU A 91 -2.24 6.31 1.86
CA GLU A 91 -1.43 7.19 1.02
C GLU A 91 -0.85 6.46 -0.20
N GLU A 92 -0.83 7.16 -1.34
CA GLU A 92 -0.26 6.65 -2.58
C GLU A 92 1.26 6.48 -2.46
N THR A 93 1.72 5.28 -2.79
CA THR A 93 3.12 4.88 -2.75
C THR A 93 3.48 4.24 -4.08
N PHE A 94 4.63 4.62 -4.65
CA PHE A 94 5.13 4.03 -5.88
C PHE A 94 6.19 2.99 -5.57
N ILE A 95 6.07 1.82 -6.21
CA ILE A 95 7.08 0.77 -6.20
C ILE A 95 7.82 0.89 -7.52
N ILE A 96 9.14 1.10 -7.44
CA ILE A 96 9.98 1.37 -8.60
C ILE A 96 11.13 0.36 -8.60
N SER A 97 11.21 -0.47 -9.63
CA SER A 97 12.39 -1.30 -9.92
C SER A 97 13.19 -0.81 -11.12
N LYS A 98 12.63 0.10 -11.93
CA LYS A 98 13.30 0.67 -13.10
C LYS A 98 14.55 1.48 -12.71
N SER A 99 15.72 1.06 -13.19
CA SER A 99 17.02 1.66 -12.84
C SER A 99 17.12 3.16 -13.13
N SER A 100 16.58 3.63 -14.25
CA SER A 100 16.56 5.06 -14.61
C SER A 100 15.79 5.91 -13.60
N SER A 101 14.65 5.41 -13.14
CA SER A 101 13.79 6.10 -12.17
C SER A 101 14.41 6.06 -10.78
N VAL A 102 15.01 4.93 -10.39
CA VAL A 102 15.76 4.81 -9.13
C VAL A 102 16.94 5.78 -9.10
N PHE A 103 17.70 5.88 -10.19
CA PHE A 103 18.80 6.83 -10.29
C PHE A 103 18.33 8.29 -10.19
N HIS A 104 17.25 8.65 -10.87
CA HIS A 104 16.65 9.98 -10.79
C HIS A 104 16.26 10.33 -9.35
N VAL A 105 15.53 9.43 -8.68
CA VAL A 105 15.06 9.66 -7.31
C VAL A 105 16.23 9.76 -6.32
N MET A 106 17.26 8.91 -6.44
CA MET A 106 18.44 8.98 -5.57
C MET A 106 19.31 10.22 -5.81
N LYS A 107 19.29 10.79 -7.02
CA LYS A 107 20.13 11.93 -7.41
C LYS A 107 19.59 13.27 -6.91
N HIS A 108 18.26 13.44 -6.89
CA HIS A 108 17.65 14.74 -6.58
C HIS A 108 17.36 14.92 -5.08
N TRP A 109 17.64 16.13 -4.57
CA TRP A 109 17.46 16.47 -3.15
C TRP A 109 15.99 16.46 -2.70
N ASN A 110 15.06 16.63 -3.63
CA ASN A 110 13.61 16.63 -3.39
C ASN A 110 13.08 15.30 -2.83
N TYR A 111 13.86 14.22 -2.95
CA TYR A 111 13.49 12.89 -2.50
C TYR A 111 14.28 12.44 -1.27
N VAL A 112 15.01 13.36 -0.62
CA VAL A 112 15.78 13.07 0.60
C VAL A 112 14.84 13.13 1.81
N SER A 113 13.92 12.18 1.85
CA SER A 113 13.01 11.91 2.98
C SER A 113 12.53 10.47 2.92
N ARG A 114 12.08 9.94 4.05
CA ARG A 114 11.53 8.58 4.16
C ARG A 114 10.10 8.64 4.68
N PHE A 115 9.52 7.47 4.88
CA PHE A 115 8.22 7.38 5.51
C PHE A 115 8.10 6.17 6.40
N GLY A 116 7.10 6.25 7.27
CA GLY A 116 6.69 5.20 8.19
C GLY A 116 5.50 5.70 9.00
N SER A 117 4.89 4.80 9.76
CA SER A 117 3.86 5.18 10.73
C SER A 117 4.45 6.15 11.74
N LYS A 118 3.84 7.34 11.93
CA LYS A 118 4.28 8.32 12.93
C LYS A 118 4.35 7.70 14.33
N LEU A 119 3.30 6.98 14.73
CA LEU A 119 3.25 6.28 16.01
C LEU A 119 4.33 5.19 16.10
N GLY A 120 4.56 4.44 15.02
CA GLY A 120 5.61 3.42 14.97
C GLY A 120 7.01 4.03 15.11
N LEU A 121 7.28 5.14 14.41
CA LEU A 121 8.54 5.86 14.47
C LEU A 121 8.77 6.52 15.84
N GLN A 122 7.71 7.00 16.48
CA GLN A 122 7.77 7.53 17.85
C GLN A 122 8.08 6.42 18.86
N CYS A 123 7.44 5.25 18.72
CA CYS A 123 7.68 4.09 19.58
C CYS A 123 9.14 3.63 19.56
N ILE A 124 9.79 3.63 18.40
CA ILE A 124 11.21 3.27 18.26
C ILE A 124 12.17 4.45 18.44
N GLY A 125 11.68 5.66 18.74
CA GLY A 125 12.50 6.85 18.92
C GLY A 125 13.18 7.39 17.65
N MET A 126 12.69 7.06 16.46
CA MET A 126 13.23 7.52 15.17
C MET A 126 12.38 8.62 14.50
N TYR A 127 11.25 9.01 15.11
CA TYR A 127 10.45 10.13 14.62
C TYR A 127 11.21 11.44 14.80
N GLU A 128 11.53 12.09 13.69
CA GLU A 128 12.32 13.34 13.64
C GLU A 128 13.66 13.26 14.39
N ASN A 129 14.18 12.04 14.60
CA ASN A 129 15.38 11.77 15.38
C ASN A 129 16.29 10.80 14.61
N GLY A 130 17.60 10.97 14.75
CA GLY A 130 18.60 10.18 14.02
C GLY A 130 18.66 10.50 12.52
N ILE A 131 19.20 9.56 11.74
CA ILE A 131 19.43 9.73 10.29
C ILE A 131 18.66 8.75 9.39
N ILE A 132 18.18 7.62 9.95
CA ILE A 132 17.63 6.52 9.13
C ILE A 132 16.20 6.85 8.72
N PHE A 133 15.29 7.10 9.66
CA PHE A 133 13.88 7.43 9.39
C PHE A 133 13.50 8.86 9.78
N ASN A 134 14.48 9.75 9.81
CA ASN A 134 14.22 11.16 10.07
C ASN A 134 13.68 11.83 8.81
N ASN A 135 12.42 12.27 8.90
CA ASN A 135 11.69 12.87 7.80
C ASN A 135 11.85 14.40 7.76
N ASN A 136 12.51 15.02 8.75
CA ASN A 136 12.80 16.44 8.77
C ASN A 136 14.11 16.71 8.00
N PRO A 137 14.05 17.32 6.79
CA PRO A 137 15.22 17.49 5.93
C PRO A 137 16.24 18.48 6.51
N ALA A 138 15.79 19.49 7.27
CA ALA A 138 16.68 20.47 7.89
C ALA A 138 17.51 19.79 9.00
N HIS A 139 16.82 19.09 9.91
CA HIS A 139 17.48 18.38 11.00
C HIS A 139 18.36 17.23 10.50
N TRP A 140 17.90 16.47 9.51
CA TRP A 140 18.69 15.40 8.90
C TRP A 140 19.99 15.92 8.25
N LYS A 141 19.94 17.09 7.60
CA LYS A 141 21.10 17.72 6.95
C LYS A 141 22.17 18.14 7.96
N GLU A 142 21.77 18.56 9.16
CA GLU A 142 22.69 18.94 10.24
C GLU A 142 23.35 17.72 10.88
N ILE A 143 22.60 16.64 11.08
CA ILE A 143 23.10 15.45 11.79
C ILE A 143 23.95 14.54 10.89
N ARG A 144 23.62 14.42 9.59
CA ARG A 144 24.31 13.52 8.65
C ARG A 144 25.83 13.70 8.62
N PRO A 145 26.41 14.92 8.59
CA PRO A 145 27.85 15.15 8.60
C PRO A 145 28.58 14.41 9.73
N PHE A 146 28.00 14.33 10.93
CA PHE A 146 28.59 13.64 12.07
C PHE A 146 28.75 12.13 11.82
N PHE A 147 27.74 11.51 11.21
CA PHE A 147 27.78 10.10 10.84
C PHE A 147 28.70 9.83 9.66
N THR A 148 28.77 10.72 8.67
CA THR A 148 29.73 10.56 7.56
C THR A 148 31.17 10.71 8.04
N LYS A 149 31.43 11.63 8.97
CA LYS A 149 32.77 11.81 9.56
C LYS A 149 33.16 10.61 10.42
N GLY A 150 32.22 10.07 11.20
CA GLY A 150 32.43 8.85 11.99
C GLY A 150 32.64 7.58 11.15
N LYS A 151 31.92 7.44 10.03
CA LYS A 151 32.06 6.30 9.10
C LYS A 151 33.30 6.40 8.18
N SER A 152 33.86 7.60 8.00
CA SER A 152 35.11 7.77 7.23
C SER A 152 36.32 7.12 7.92
N VAL A 153 36.25 6.90 9.24
CA VAL A 153 37.29 6.23 10.03
C VAL A 153 37.10 4.70 10.02
N CYS A 154 35.92 4.20 9.66
CA CYS A 154 35.63 2.77 9.60
C CYS A 154 34.74 2.40 8.40
N ILE A 155 35.44 1.91 7.36
CA ILE A 155 35.05 0.84 6.43
C ILE A 155 34.37 1.24 5.10
N ASN A 156 34.98 0.71 4.04
CA ASN A 156 34.41 0.19 2.79
C ASN A 156 33.22 -0.79 2.99
N THR A 157 32.19 -0.46 3.77
CA THR A 157 30.96 -1.27 3.91
C THR A 157 29.73 -0.41 3.73
N MET A 158 29.48 -0.03 2.48
CA MET A 158 28.13 0.32 2.06
C MET A 158 27.74 -0.45 0.79
N ALA A 159 28.03 -1.75 0.81
CA ALA A 159 27.39 -2.76 -0.04
C ALA A 159 26.11 -3.31 0.63
N LEU A 160 25.34 -2.44 1.29
CA LEU A 160 24.04 -2.79 1.88
C LEU A 160 22.89 -1.95 1.29
N TYR A 161 23.07 -1.45 0.07
CA TYR A 161 22.02 -0.73 -0.67
C TYR A 161 21.30 -1.58 -1.71
N HIS A 162 21.64 -2.87 -1.83
CA HIS A 162 21.15 -3.70 -2.94
C HIS A 162 19.88 -4.49 -2.65
N THR A 163 19.32 -4.44 -1.44
CA THR A 163 18.09 -5.19 -1.12
C THR A 163 17.27 -4.53 -0.01
N VAL A 164 17.14 -3.21 -0.05
CA VAL A 164 16.02 -2.58 0.64
C VAL A 164 15.13 -2.09 -0.48
N CYS A 165 13.99 -2.76 -0.67
CA CYS A 165 12.89 -2.20 -1.44
C CYS A 165 12.81 -0.72 -1.11
N PHE A 166 13.10 0.12 -2.09
CA PHE A 166 13.14 1.57 -1.92
C PHE A 166 11.73 2.03 -1.61
N PHE A 167 11.38 2.02 -0.32
CA PHE A 167 10.23 2.71 0.23
C PHE A 167 10.59 4.19 0.35
N LEU A 168 10.79 4.81 -0.81
CA LEU A 168 10.88 6.25 -0.98
C LEU A 168 9.47 6.78 -1.10
N LYS A 169 9.04 7.60 -0.14
CA LYS A 169 7.84 8.42 -0.29
C LYS A 169 8.28 9.84 -0.55
N ARG A 170 8.14 10.24 -1.81
CA ARG A 170 7.12 11.23 -2.12
C ARG A 170 6.39 10.66 -3.34
N CYS A 171 5.09 10.40 -3.25
CA CYS A 171 4.10 11.46 -3.39
C CYS A 171 4.56 12.40 -4.52
N VAL A 172 4.27 12.03 -5.76
CA VAL A 172 3.86 13.02 -6.75
C VAL A 172 2.49 13.50 -6.30
N SER A 173 2.45 14.27 -5.20
CA SER A 173 1.33 15.15 -4.95
C SER A 173 1.65 16.36 -5.80
N PHE A 174 1.13 16.37 -7.03
CA PHE A 174 0.83 17.65 -7.65
C PHE A 174 -0.09 18.37 -6.67
N ALA A 175 0.45 19.36 -5.97
CA ALA A 175 -0.32 20.56 -5.71
C ALA A 175 -0.38 21.33 -7.03
#